data_AF-A0A7K4MXI5-F1
#
_entry.id   AF-A0A7K4MXI5-F1
#
_cell.length_a   1.000
_cell.length_b   1.000
_cell.length_c   1.000
_cell.angle_alpha   90.00
_cell.angle_beta   90.00
_cell.angle_gamma   90.00
#
_symmetry.space_group_name_H-M   'P 1'
#
loop_
_entity.id
_entity.type
_entity.pdbx_description
1 polymer ?
#
loop_
_entity_poly.entity_id
_entity_poly.type
_entity_poly.pdbx_seq_one_letter_code
_entity_poly.pdbx_strand_id
1 'polypeptide(L)'
;MSNIKDRYVFVTDNKDNCQCIGIRGGQFDGVVYKYGLITIPEPPEEDIEKDLTLKFEYDIVSTNNLPAEWFGEEFSNLIGDILVDILDQRMKEGTLEYVTND
;
A
#
# COMPACT_ATOMS: atom_id res chain seq x y z
N MET A 1 5.30 2.97 -20.68
CA MET A 1 4.79 3.35 -19.35
C MET A 1 5.31 2.33 -18.36
N SER A 2 6.04 2.75 -17.32
CA SER A 2 6.35 1.86 -16.20
C SER A 2 5.06 1.64 -15.41
N ASN A 3 4.51 0.43 -15.41
CA ASN A 3 3.39 0.13 -14.54
C ASN A 3 3.91 0.05 -13.11
N ILE A 4 3.19 0.65 -12.17
CA ILE A 4 3.57 0.57 -10.75
C ILE A 4 3.58 -0.89 -10.26
N LYS A 5 2.78 -1.77 -10.89
CA LYS A 5 2.82 -3.23 -10.73
C LYS A 5 4.19 -3.87 -10.88
N ASP A 6 5.07 -3.31 -11.72
CA ASP A 6 6.43 -3.84 -11.90
C ASP A 6 7.38 -3.40 -10.77
N ARG A 7 6.95 -2.40 -9.98
CA ARG A 7 7.71 -1.82 -8.86
C ARG A 7 7.43 -2.48 -7.51
N TYR A 8 6.55 -3.48 -7.47
CA TYR A 8 6.29 -4.20 -6.23
C TYR A 8 5.97 -5.68 -6.49
N VAL A 9 6.14 -6.50 -5.46
CA VAL A 9 5.79 -7.92 -5.47
C VAL A 9 5.05 -8.27 -4.19
N PHE A 10 4.03 -9.12 -4.33
CA PHE A 10 3.36 -9.69 -3.17
C PHE A 10 4.24 -10.78 -2.56
N VAL A 11 4.48 -10.67 -1.27
CA VAL A 11 5.20 -11.62 -0.45
C VAL A 11 4.19 -12.22 0.52
N THR A 12 3.90 -13.50 0.38
CA THR A 12 3.06 -14.25 1.32
C THR A 12 3.96 -15.09 2.23
N ASP A 13 3.81 -14.93 3.55
CA ASP A 13 4.44 -15.85 4.49
C ASP A 13 3.61 -17.13 4.58
N ASN A 14 4.27 -18.29 4.66
CA ASN A 14 3.59 -19.60 4.70
C ASN A 14 2.71 -19.80 5.95
N LYS A 15 2.81 -18.93 6.97
CA LYS A 15 2.14 -19.13 8.26
C LYS A 15 0.94 -18.25 8.52
N ASP A 16 0.73 -17.17 7.79
CA ASP A 16 -0.34 -16.23 8.14
C ASP A 16 -0.74 -15.40 6.92
N ASN A 17 -2.02 -15.02 6.82
CA ASN A 17 -2.65 -14.23 5.74
C ASN A 17 -2.10 -12.78 5.62
N CYS A 18 -0.85 -12.55 6.00
CA CYS A 18 -0.20 -11.26 5.99
C CYS A 18 0.14 -10.87 4.55
N GLN A 19 -0.46 -9.76 4.11
CA GLN A 19 -0.17 -9.12 2.82
C GLN A 19 1.14 -8.33 2.96
N CYS A 20 2.28 -8.99 2.81
CA CYS A 20 3.57 -8.31 2.72
C CYS A 20 3.84 -7.90 1.27
N ILE A 21 4.46 -6.75 1.09
CA ILE A 21 4.83 -6.21 -0.22
C ILE A 21 6.31 -5.89 -0.21
N GLY A 22 7.01 -6.42 -1.21
CA GLY A 22 8.40 -6.11 -1.50
C GLY A 22 8.48 -5.04 -2.59
N ILE A 23 9.25 -3.98 -2.36
CA ILE A 23 9.51 -2.96 -3.37
C ILE A 23 10.60 -3.45 -4.33
N ARG A 24 10.38 -3.19 -5.62
CA ARG A 24 11.31 -3.47 -6.71
C ARG A 24 11.69 -2.20 -7.46
N GLY A 25 12.99 -1.99 -7.58
CA GLY A 25 13.61 -0.87 -8.25
C GLY A 25 13.58 0.42 -7.44
N GLY A 26 14.32 1.41 -7.94
CA GLY A 26 14.44 2.72 -7.31
C GLY A 26 15.25 2.70 -6.01
N GLN A 27 15.00 3.71 -5.18
CA GLN A 27 15.75 3.99 -3.95
C GLN A 27 15.44 2.98 -2.82
N PHE A 28 14.26 2.36 -2.86
CA PHE A 28 13.76 1.45 -1.83
C PHE A 28 13.78 -0.03 -2.28
N ASP A 29 14.57 -0.36 -3.29
CA ASP A 29 14.65 -1.72 -3.82
C ASP A 29 15.02 -2.74 -2.73
N GLY A 30 14.23 -3.81 -2.64
CA GLY A 30 14.40 -4.88 -1.67
C GLY A 30 13.80 -4.60 -0.28
N VAL A 31 13.22 -3.42 -0.04
CA VAL A 31 12.43 -3.16 1.17
C VAL A 31 11.19 -4.04 1.17
N VAL A 32 10.94 -4.70 2.30
CA VAL A 32 9.72 -5.48 2.52
C VAL A 32 8.96 -4.86 3.68
N TYR A 33 7.69 -4.58 3.45
CA TYR A 33 6.78 -4.04 4.44
C TYR A 33 5.44 -4.77 4.37
N LYS A 34 4.64 -4.64 5.42
CA LYS A 34 3.36 -5.32 5.58
C LYS A 34 2.27 -4.27 5.75
N TYR A 35 1.19 -4.40 4.99
CA TYR A 35 0.01 -3.58 5.22
C TYR A 35 -0.81 -4.17 6.38
N GLY A 36 -1.21 -3.28 7.27
CA GLY A 36 -2.15 -3.55 8.35
C GLY A 36 -3.57 -3.16 7.96
N LEU A 37 -4.27 -2.51 8.89
CA LEU A 37 -5.61 -2.01 8.66
C LEU A 37 -5.58 -0.82 7.68
N ILE A 38 -6.43 -0.88 6.67
CA ILE A 38 -6.64 0.20 5.72
C ILE A 38 -8.00 0.81 6.01
N THR A 39 -8.01 2.10 6.32
CA THR A 39 -9.21 2.88 6.57
C THR A 39 -9.41 3.84 5.41
N ILE A 40 -10.40 3.54 4.58
CA ILE A 40 -10.86 4.42 3.51
C ILE A 40 -11.92 5.34 4.13
N PRO A 41 -11.65 6.64 4.30
CA PRO A 41 -12.69 7.54 4.79
C PRO A 41 -13.81 7.62 3.75
N GLU A 42 -15.06 7.67 4.19
CA GLU A 42 -16.18 7.93 3.29
C GLU A 42 -15.98 9.31 2.63
N PRO A 43 -16.18 9.42 1.30
CA PRO A 43 -16.15 10.71 0.66
C PRO A 43 -17.23 11.58 1.30
N PRO A 44 -16.93 12.82 1.74
CA PRO A 44 -17.99 13.72 2.17
C PRO A 44 -18.98 13.90 1.01
N GLU A 45 -20.28 13.82 1.30
CA GLU A 45 -21.36 13.97 0.29
C GLU A 45 -21.27 15.33 -0.46
N GLU A 46 -20.52 16.29 0.08
CA GLU A 46 -20.27 17.62 -0.47
C GLU A 46 -18.77 17.92 -0.50
N ASP A 47 -18.03 17.38 -1.47
CA ASP A 47 -16.89 18.01 -2.18
C ASP A 47 -16.08 16.93 -2.90
N ILE A 48 -16.29 16.82 -4.22
CA ILE A 48 -15.69 15.81 -5.11
C ILE A 48 -14.23 16.13 -5.47
N GLU A 49 -13.60 17.09 -4.78
CA GLU A 49 -12.22 17.54 -5.07
C GLU A 49 -11.27 17.47 -3.87
N LYS A 50 -11.69 16.90 -2.74
CA LYS A 50 -10.74 16.62 -1.65
C LYS A 50 -10.06 15.28 -1.93
N ASP A 51 -8.77 15.33 -2.24
CA ASP A 51 -7.86 14.18 -2.24
C ASP A 51 -8.19 13.26 -1.06
N LEU A 52 -8.86 12.14 -1.35
CA LEU A 52 -9.18 11.10 -0.38
C LEU A 52 -7.86 10.59 0.19
N THR A 53 -7.46 11.13 1.34
CA THR A 53 -6.23 10.72 2.01
C THR A 53 -6.49 9.40 2.70
N LEU A 54 -6.14 8.31 2.01
CA LEU A 54 -6.19 6.96 2.58
C LEU A 54 -5.32 6.89 3.83
N LYS A 55 -5.89 6.43 4.93
CA LYS A 55 -5.14 6.17 6.16
C LYS A 55 -4.89 4.68 6.25
N PHE A 56 -3.62 4.29 6.29
CA PHE A 56 -3.23 2.89 6.39
C PHE A 56 -2.10 2.75 7.39
N GLU A 57 -2.13 1.61 8.10
CA GLU A 57 -1.02 1.20 8.94
C GLU A 57 -0.07 0.31 8.13
N TYR A 58 1.24 0.48 8.35
CA TYR A 58 2.25 -0.38 7.75
C TYR A 58 3.35 -0.71 8.75
N ASP A 59 3.88 -1.92 8.65
CA ASP A 59 5.02 -2.40 9.41
C ASP A 59 6.17 -2.72 8.47
N ILE A 60 7.36 -2.17 8.72
CA ILE A 60 8.55 -2.52 7.94
C ILE A 60 9.11 -3.85 8.45
N VAL A 61 9.11 -4.85 7.58
CA VAL A 61 9.62 -6.21 7.88
C VAL A 61 11.11 -6.30 7.60
N SER A 62 11.57 -5.68 6.51
CA SER A 62 12.98 -5.64 6.13
C SER A 62 13.29 -4.33 5.43
N THR A 63 14.30 -3.60 5.92
CA THR A 63 14.78 -2.35 5.30
C THR A 63 15.84 -2.58 4.24
N ASN A 64 16.29 -3.83 4.02
CA ASN A 64 17.41 -4.16 3.13
C ASN A 64 18.70 -3.34 3.40
N ASN A 65 19.01 -3.09 4.68
CA ASN A 65 20.11 -2.22 5.15
C ASN A 65 19.97 -0.73 4.81
N LEU A 66 18.79 -0.27 4.40
CA LEU A 66 18.53 1.16 4.24
C LEU A 66 18.39 1.84 5.61
N PRO A 67 18.87 3.09 5.73
CA PRO A 67 18.81 3.84 6.97
C PRO A 67 17.37 4.32 7.26
N ALA A 68 17.02 4.41 8.55
CA ALA A 68 15.67 4.75 9.01
C ALA A 68 15.17 6.11 8.47
N GLU A 69 16.08 7.07 8.28
CA GLU A 69 15.83 8.41 7.73
C GLU A 69 15.23 8.39 6.30
N TRP A 70 15.43 7.32 5.54
CA TRP A 70 14.85 7.21 4.20
C TRP A 70 13.36 6.86 4.23
N PHE A 71 12.87 6.30 5.34
CA PHE A 71 11.46 5.94 5.51
C PHE A 71 10.65 7.13 6.04
N GLY A 72 10.60 8.18 5.23
CA GLY A 72 9.84 9.39 5.51
C GLY A 72 8.61 9.53 4.62
N GLU A 73 8.34 10.76 4.21
CA GLU A 73 7.22 11.10 3.33
C GLU A 73 7.37 10.45 1.94
N GLU A 74 8.56 10.43 1.35
CA GLU A 74 8.78 9.81 0.03
C GLU A 74 8.44 8.32 0.02
N PHE A 75 8.84 7.60 1.07
CA PHE A 75 8.48 6.19 1.23
C PHE A 75 6.96 6.02 1.42
N SER A 76 6.36 6.85 2.28
CA SER A 76 4.92 6.82 2.55
C SER A 76 4.09 7.10 1.30
N ASN A 77 4.52 8.05 0.46
CA ASN A 77 3.88 8.35 -0.82
C ASN A 77 4.01 7.17 -1.79
N LEU A 78 5.20 6.57 -1.91
CA LEU A 78 5.42 5.41 -2.78
C LEU A 78 4.55 4.21 -2.40
N ILE A 79 4.51 3.85 -1.11
CA ILE A 79 3.65 2.76 -0.65
C ILE A 79 2.16 3.12 -0.72
N GLY A 80 1.81 4.41 -0.62
CA GLY A 80 0.46 4.90 -0.88
C GLY A 80 0.04 4.67 -2.34
N ASP A 81 0.88 5.07 -3.29
CA ASP A 81 0.63 4.86 -4.73
C ASP A 81 0.49 3.38 -5.08
N ILE A 82 1.36 2.53 -4.50
CA ILE A 82 1.29 1.08 -4.65
C ILE A 82 -0.05 0.55 -4.11
N LEU A 83 -0.48 1.02 -2.93
CA LEU A 83 -1.72 0.58 -2.31
C LEU A 83 -2.94 0.95 -3.16
N VAL A 84 -2.99 2.18 -3.68
CA VAL A 84 -4.07 2.64 -4.56
C VAL A 84 -4.18 1.76 -5.80
N ASP A 85 -3.05 1.43 -6.44
CA ASP A 85 -3.04 0.54 -7.60
C ASP A 85 -3.52 -0.87 -7.26
N ILE A 86 -3.18 -1.39 -6.08
CA ILE A 86 -3.68 -2.69 -5.61
C ILE A 86 -5.18 -2.65 -5.36
N LEU A 87 -5.68 -1.61 -4.70
CA LEU A 87 -7.11 -1.42 -4.43
C LEU A 87 -7.89 -1.27 -5.74
N ASP A 88 -7.42 -0.46 -6.69
CA ASP A 88 -8.05 -0.28 -8.00
C ASP A 88 -8.09 -1.61 -8.79
N GLN A 89 -7.03 -2.41 -8.73
CA GLN A 89 -7.03 -3.76 -9.30
C GLN A 89 -8.07 -4.66 -8.64
N ARG A 90 -8.11 -4.71 -7.31
CA ARG A 90 -9.04 -5.57 -6.57
C ARG A 90 -10.50 -5.12 -6.74
N MET A 91 -10.74 -3.81 -6.90
CA MET A 91 -12.05 -3.25 -7.28
C MET A 91 -12.46 -3.75 -8.66
N LYS A 92 -11.56 -3.67 -9.65
CA LYS A 92 -11.81 -4.15 -11.03
C LYS A 92 -12.01 -5.67 -11.09
N GLU A 93 -11.30 -6.42 -10.27
CA GLU A 93 -11.45 -7.87 -10.15
C GLU A 93 -12.67 -8.27 -9.29
N GLY A 94 -13.40 -7.31 -8.71
CA GLY A 94 -14.62 -7.56 -7.94
C GLY A 94 -14.39 -8.38 -6.65
N THR A 95 -13.15 -8.41 -6.14
CA THR A 95 -12.76 -9.23 -4.97
C THR A 95 -12.63 -8.41 -3.68
N LEU A 96 -12.96 -7.12 -3.68
CA LEU A 96 -13.00 -6.31 -2.47
C LEU A 96 -14.33 -6.51 -1.74
N GLU A 97 -14.28 -7.23 -0.62
CA GLU A 97 -15.33 -7.16 0.39
C GLU A 97 -15.13 -5.89 1.21
N TYR A 98 -15.93 -4.87 0.95
CA TYR A 98 -16.04 -3.71 1.82
C TYR A 98 -16.78 -4.13 3.08
N VAL A 99 -16.07 -4.19 4.21
CA VAL A 99 -16.72 -4.29 5.52
C VAL A 99 -17.16 -2.89 5.90
N THR A 100 -18.39 -2.53 5.54
CA THR A 100 -19.06 -1.38 6.14
C THR A 100 -19.38 -1.75 7.59
N ASN A 101 -18.83 -1.02 8.56
CA ASN A 101 -19.32 -1.11 9.93
C ASN A 101 -20.68 -0.39 9.95
N ASP A 102 -21.77 -1.15 9.82
CA ASP A 102 -23.15 -0.71 10.10
C ASP A 102 -23.36 -0.52 11.61
#